data_AF-A0A7R9UMW1-F1
#
_entry.id   AF-A0A7R9UMW1-F1
#
_cell.length_a   1.000
_cell.length_b   1.000
_cell.length_c   1.000
_cell.angle_alpha   90.00
_cell.angle_beta   90.00
_cell.angle_gamma   90.00
#
_symmetry.space_group_name_H-M   'P 1'
#
loop_
_entity.id
_entity.type
_entity.pdbx_description
1 polymer ?
#
loop_
_entity_poly.entity_id
_entity_poly.type
_entity_poly.pdbx_seq_one_letter_code
_entity_poly.pdbx_strand_id
1 'polypeptide(L)'
;VALLRQPLSRLFTADAAINALTRRTMPLLGLVMAADALSNALGGACSGIGLQRYSAGAQLIGYYVVGMPVGIWAAFGPLGGSEDGALALWVGACLSMLVAAALQALVLARYDWAACAAESAARVHLDDARAAAQSVTSAEDEPPSSVTILKML
;
A
#
# COMPACT_ATOMS: atom_id res chain seq x y z
N VAL A 1 -4.82 4.45 -19.90
CA VAL A 1 -5.01 5.87 -19.52
C VAL A 1 -4.94 6.84 -20.70
N ALA A 2 -3.93 6.79 -21.58
CA ALA A 2 -3.82 7.72 -22.73
C ALA A 2 -4.96 7.61 -23.78
N LEU A 3 -5.56 6.43 -23.96
CA LEU A 3 -6.59 6.17 -24.99
C LEU A 3 -7.97 6.77 -24.67
N LEU A 4 -8.29 7.06 -23.40
CA LEU A 4 -9.61 7.58 -22.97
C LEU A 4 -9.65 9.11 -22.80
N ARG A 5 -8.57 9.80 -23.20
CA ARG A 5 -8.39 11.25 -22.98
C ARG A 5 -9.48 12.13 -23.59
N GLN A 6 -9.96 11.76 -24.77
CA GLN A 6 -10.92 12.52 -25.58
C GLN A 6 -12.38 12.38 -25.09
N PRO A 7 -12.90 11.16 -24.82
CA PRO A 7 -14.26 11.00 -24.33
C PRO A 7 -14.43 11.43 -22.87
N LEU A 8 -13.42 11.26 -22.02
CA LEU A 8 -13.53 11.55 -20.59
C LEU A 8 -13.54 13.06 -20.28
N SER A 9 -12.78 13.87 -21.02
CA SER A 9 -12.75 15.33 -20.82
C SER A 9 -14.05 16.00 -21.26
N ARG A 10 -14.66 15.52 -22.35
CA ARG A 10 -15.97 15.98 -22.83
C ARG A 10 -17.12 15.66 -21.87
N LEU A 11 -16.97 14.66 -21.00
CA LEU A 11 -17.98 14.28 -20.02
C LEU A 11 -18.01 15.22 -18.80
N PHE A 12 -16.85 15.80 -18.44
CA PHE A 12 -16.74 16.66 -17.25
C PHE A 12 -16.80 18.16 -17.56
N THR A 13 -16.32 18.64 -18.72
CA THR A 13 -16.40 20.07 -19.11
C THR A 13 -16.19 20.28 -20.62
N ALA A 14 -16.97 21.18 -21.23
CA ALA A 14 -16.87 21.57 -22.65
C ALA A 14 -15.79 22.63 -22.95
N ASP A 15 -15.04 23.09 -21.93
CA ASP A 15 -14.06 24.16 -22.04
C ASP A 15 -12.72 23.68 -22.62
N ALA A 16 -12.25 24.39 -23.65
CA ALA A 16 -11.00 24.09 -24.36
C ALA A 16 -9.76 24.27 -23.48
N ALA A 17 -9.81 25.16 -22.48
CA ALA A 17 -8.70 25.41 -21.56
C ALA A 17 -8.41 24.19 -20.66
N ILE A 18 -9.46 23.58 -20.11
CA ILE A 18 -9.34 22.36 -19.28
C ILE A 18 -8.85 21.18 -20.09
N ASN A 19 -9.29 21.10 -21.36
CA ASN A 19 -8.83 20.07 -22.26
C ASN A 19 -7.32 20.22 -22.51
N ALA A 20 -6.83 21.41 -22.87
CA ALA A 20 -5.40 21.66 -23.09
C ALA A 20 -4.56 21.35 -21.83
N LEU A 21 -5.05 21.73 -20.65
CA LEU A 21 -4.37 21.43 -19.38
C LEU A 21 -4.30 19.93 -19.11
N THR A 22 -5.44 19.22 -19.23
CA THR A 22 -5.53 17.76 -19.06
C THR A 22 -4.60 17.01 -20.01
N ARG A 23 -4.42 17.52 -21.24
CA ARG A 23 -3.51 16.92 -22.22
C ARG A 23 -2.05 16.93 -21.76
N ARG A 24 -1.65 17.92 -20.96
CA ARG A 24 -0.28 18.14 -20.46
C ARG A 24 -0.04 17.41 -19.14
N THR A 25 -1.06 17.30 -18.27
CA THR A 25 -1.00 16.54 -17.00
C THR A 25 -1.12 15.02 -17.17
N MET A 26 -1.79 14.52 -18.21
CA MET A 26 -2.05 13.09 -18.36
C MET A 26 -0.81 12.16 -18.34
N PRO A 27 0.31 12.46 -19.03
CA PRO A 27 1.51 11.63 -18.94
C PRO A 27 2.14 11.67 -17.54
N LEU A 28 2.09 12.84 -16.87
CA LEU A 28 2.56 12.99 -15.49
C LEU A 28 1.73 12.12 -14.54
N LEU A 29 0.39 12.13 -14.69
CA LEU A 29 -0.53 11.26 -13.94
C LEU A 29 -0.21 9.76 -14.12
N GLY A 30 0.19 9.35 -15.32
CA GLY A 30 0.62 7.97 -15.56
C GLY A 30 1.85 7.58 -14.73
N LEU A 31 2.84 8.47 -14.65
CA LEU A 31 4.02 8.30 -13.81
C LEU A 31 3.68 8.30 -12.32
N VAL A 32 2.79 9.21 -11.88
CA VAL A 32 2.31 9.28 -10.49
C VAL A 32 1.68 7.94 -10.09
N MET A 33 0.80 7.40 -10.94
CA MET A 33 0.12 6.13 -10.68
C MET A 33 1.09 4.95 -10.64
N ALA A 34 2.11 4.94 -11.50
CA ALA A 34 3.15 3.91 -11.46
C ALA A 34 3.96 3.97 -10.15
N ALA A 35 4.33 5.17 -9.71
CA ALA A 35 5.04 5.38 -8.45
C ALA A 35 4.18 5.01 -7.23
N ASP A 36 2.90 5.39 -7.24
CA ASP A 36 1.95 5.06 -6.19
C ASP A 36 1.71 3.55 -6.09
N ALA A 37 1.53 2.88 -7.24
CA ALA A 37 1.41 1.42 -7.27
C ALA A 37 2.65 0.72 -6.70
N LEU A 38 3.85 1.22 -7.02
CA LEU A 38 5.10 0.67 -6.49
C LEU A 38 5.23 0.88 -4.97
N SER A 39 4.93 2.09 -4.48
CA SER A 39 4.96 2.40 -3.05
C SER A 39 3.95 1.55 -2.28
N ASN A 40 2.74 1.38 -2.80
CA ASN A 40 1.71 0.57 -2.18
C ASN A 40 2.05 -0.93 -2.20
N ALA A 41 2.65 -1.43 -3.28
CA ALA A 41 3.09 -2.83 -3.35
C ALA A 41 4.19 -3.13 -2.32
N LEU A 42 5.20 -2.27 -2.19
CA LEU A 42 6.30 -2.43 -1.23
C LEU A 42 5.83 -2.22 0.21
N GLY A 43 4.95 -1.24 0.43
CA GLY A 43 4.32 -1.01 1.72
C GLY A 43 3.47 -2.20 2.15
N GLY A 44 2.73 -2.80 1.21
CA GLY A 44 1.96 -4.04 1.42
C GLY A 44 2.86 -5.24 1.74
N ALA A 45 3.98 -5.40 1.03
CA ALA A 45 4.95 -6.47 1.30
C ALA A 45 5.57 -6.34 2.70
N CYS A 46 5.97 -5.13 3.11
CA CYS A 46 6.46 -4.87 4.47
C CYS A 46 5.39 -5.15 5.53
N SER A 47 4.14 -4.78 5.25
CA SER A 47 2.98 -5.02 6.12
C SER A 47 2.69 -6.52 6.29
N GLY A 48 2.82 -7.29 5.21
CA GLY A 48 2.61 -8.75 5.22
C GLY A 48 3.62 -9.53 6.07
N ILE A 49 4.83 -8.99 6.25
CA ILE A 49 5.89 -9.58 7.08
C ILE A 49 5.72 -9.19 8.58
N GLY A 50 4.82 -8.25 8.89
CA GLY A 50 4.65 -7.70 10.25
C GLY A 50 5.47 -6.44 10.53
N LEU A 51 6.13 -5.86 9.52
CA LEU A 51 6.93 -4.64 9.63
C LEU A 51 6.10 -3.36 9.39
N GLN A 52 4.83 -3.36 9.82
CA GLN A 52 3.91 -2.23 9.61
C GLN A 52 4.50 -0.90 10.06
N ARG A 53 5.20 -0.91 11.21
CA ARG A 53 5.83 0.28 11.81
C ARG A 53 6.89 0.90 10.90
N TYR A 54 7.64 0.08 10.17
CA TYR A 54 8.64 0.56 9.21
C TYR A 54 7.98 1.13 7.96
N SER A 55 6.94 0.48 7.45
CA SER A 55 6.18 0.98 6.29
C SER A 55 5.55 2.34 6.57
N ALA A 56 4.82 2.47 7.70
CA ALA A 56 4.20 3.72 8.13
C ALA A 56 5.23 4.81 8.44
N GLY A 57 6.35 4.45 9.10
CA GLY A 57 7.43 5.37 9.39
C GLY A 57 8.11 5.90 8.12
N ALA A 58 8.39 5.04 7.14
CA ALA A 58 8.98 5.43 5.87
C ALA A 58 8.07 6.37 5.08
N GLN A 59 6.75 6.13 5.09
CA GLN A 59 5.79 7.00 4.43
C GLN A 59 5.72 8.38 5.13
N LEU A 60 5.72 8.40 6.47
CA LEU A 60 5.69 9.64 7.25
C LEU A 60 6.97 10.46 7.01
N ILE A 61 8.14 9.82 7.06
CA ILE A 61 9.43 10.48 6.83
C ILE A 61 9.50 10.99 5.39
N GLY A 62 9.15 10.16 4.41
CA GLY A 62 9.15 10.55 2.99
C GLY A 62 8.25 11.76 2.73
N TYR A 63 7.05 11.78 3.32
CA TYR A 63 6.11 12.88 3.14
C TYR A 63 6.55 14.17 3.87
N TYR A 64 6.93 14.08 5.15
CA TYR A 64 7.22 15.26 5.95
C TYR A 64 8.64 15.81 5.75
N VAL A 65 9.64 14.97 5.54
CA VAL A 65 11.05 15.40 5.39
C VAL A 65 11.38 15.77 3.95
N VAL A 66 10.75 15.11 2.97
CA VAL A 66 11.05 15.34 1.54
C VAL A 66 9.86 15.93 0.80
N GLY A 67 8.67 15.34 0.91
CA GLY A 67 7.48 15.78 0.18
C GLY A 67 7.08 17.22 0.48
N MET A 68 7.01 17.58 1.77
CA MET A 68 6.58 18.91 2.21
C MET A 68 7.59 20.00 1.82
N PRO A 69 8.91 19.85 2.10
CA PRO A 69 9.87 20.87 1.74
C PRO A 69 10.04 21.02 0.23
N VAL A 70 10.06 19.90 -0.50
CA VAL A 70 10.17 19.95 -1.97
C VAL A 70 8.89 20.50 -2.59
N GLY A 71 7.71 20.15 -2.06
CA GLY A 71 6.44 20.69 -2.54
C GLY A 71 6.33 22.20 -2.35
N ILE A 72 6.68 22.70 -1.16
CA ILE A 72 6.68 24.14 -0.86
C ILE A 72 7.76 24.86 -1.67
N TRP A 73 8.97 24.29 -1.75
CA TRP A 73 10.06 24.88 -2.52
C TRP A 73 9.77 24.90 -4.03
N ALA A 74 9.14 23.86 -4.58
CA ALA A 74 8.75 23.82 -6.00
C ALA A 74 7.57 24.77 -6.28
N ALA A 75 6.64 24.94 -5.32
CA ALA A 75 5.50 25.84 -5.46
C ALA A 75 5.88 27.33 -5.36
N PHE A 76 6.82 27.69 -4.49
CA PHE A 76 7.20 29.08 -4.22
C PHE A 76 8.60 29.49 -4.74
N GLY A 77 9.37 28.53 -5.26
CA GLY A 77 10.73 28.75 -5.76
C GLY A 77 10.79 28.94 -7.28
N PRO A 78 11.76 28.34 -8.00
CA PRO A 78 12.09 28.67 -9.40
C PRO A 78 10.96 28.43 -10.42
N LEU A 79 9.87 27.74 -10.05
CA LEU A 79 8.66 27.55 -10.86
C LEU A 79 7.45 28.39 -10.40
N GLY A 80 7.56 29.14 -9.30
CA GLY A 80 6.45 29.84 -8.61
C GLY A 80 5.91 31.09 -9.31
N GLY A 81 6.37 31.39 -10.53
CA GLY A 81 5.88 32.51 -11.35
C GLY A 81 4.81 32.13 -12.38
N SER A 82 4.43 30.86 -12.50
CA SER A 82 3.55 30.40 -13.59
C SER A 82 2.32 29.67 -13.08
N GLU A 83 1.25 29.73 -13.87
CA GLU A 83 -0.06 29.07 -13.67
C GLU A 83 0.03 27.53 -13.44
N ASP A 84 1.24 26.97 -13.46
CA ASP A 84 1.60 25.57 -13.26
C ASP A 84 1.96 25.22 -11.78
N GLY A 85 1.72 26.11 -10.80
CA GLY A 85 2.02 25.84 -9.37
C GLY A 85 1.37 24.56 -8.82
N ALA A 86 0.20 24.17 -9.35
CA ALA A 86 -0.42 22.89 -9.04
C ALA A 86 0.45 21.70 -9.49
N LEU A 87 1.06 21.77 -10.68
CA LEU A 87 1.96 20.72 -11.18
C LEU A 87 3.19 20.54 -10.30
N ALA A 88 3.74 21.64 -9.78
CA ALA A 88 4.89 21.60 -8.89
C ALA A 88 4.57 20.85 -7.58
N LEU A 89 3.38 21.06 -7.02
CA LEU A 89 2.91 20.32 -5.85
C LEU A 89 2.76 18.82 -6.15
N TRP A 90 2.19 18.48 -7.31
CA TRP A 90 2.07 17.08 -7.75
C TRP A 90 3.42 16.39 -7.92
N VAL A 91 4.42 17.09 -8.47
CA VAL A 91 5.79 16.55 -8.57
C VAL A 91 6.40 16.31 -7.19
N GLY A 92 6.19 17.22 -6.23
CA GLY A 92 6.61 17.02 -4.83
C GLY A 92 5.97 15.78 -4.20
N ALA A 93 4.67 15.56 -4.44
CA ALA A 93 3.97 14.36 -3.98
C ALA A 93 4.56 13.08 -4.61
N CYS A 94 4.83 13.07 -5.92
CA CYS A 94 5.48 11.93 -6.59
C CYS A 94 6.84 11.61 -6.01
N LEU A 95 7.66 12.63 -5.78
CA LEU A 95 9.00 12.44 -5.24
C LEU A 95 8.94 11.84 -3.83
N SER A 96 7.98 12.27 -3.01
CA SER A 96 7.76 11.70 -1.68
C SER A 96 7.40 10.21 -1.73
N MET A 97 6.56 9.80 -2.69
CA MET A 97 6.18 8.40 -2.91
C MET A 97 7.37 7.57 -3.37
N LEU A 98 8.20 8.09 -4.29
CA LEU A 98 9.40 7.39 -4.77
C LEU A 98 10.43 7.20 -3.66
N VAL A 99 10.63 8.20 -2.79
CA VAL A 99 11.52 8.08 -1.64
C VAL A 99 10.98 7.07 -0.63
N ALA A 100 9.69 7.11 -0.32
CA ALA A 100 9.06 6.13 0.58
C ALA A 100 9.20 4.70 0.02
N ALA A 101 8.92 4.51 -1.27
CA ALA A 101 9.11 3.24 -1.97
C ALA A 101 10.57 2.77 -1.92
N ALA A 102 11.54 3.65 -2.17
CA ALA A 102 12.96 3.31 -2.09
C ALA A 102 13.39 2.87 -0.68
N LEU A 103 12.93 3.57 0.36
CA LEU A 103 13.21 3.21 1.74
C LEU A 103 12.60 1.85 2.10
N GLN A 104 11.35 1.60 1.71
CA GLN A 104 10.69 0.31 1.94
C GLN A 104 11.39 -0.82 1.16
N ALA A 105 11.77 -0.59 -0.09
CA ALA A 105 12.54 -1.54 -0.89
C ALA A 105 13.89 -1.88 -0.25
N LEU A 106 14.60 -0.88 0.29
CA LEU A 106 15.88 -1.09 0.97
C LEU A 106 15.72 -1.93 2.24
N VAL A 107 14.69 -1.65 3.06
CA VAL A 107 14.37 -2.47 4.23
C VAL A 107 14.08 -3.90 3.81
N LEU A 108 13.25 -4.08 2.79
CA LEU A 108 12.84 -5.39 2.29
C LEU A 108 14.02 -6.18 1.69
N ALA A 109 14.94 -5.50 0.99
CA ALA A 109 16.14 -6.11 0.42
C ALA A 109 17.18 -6.51 1.49
N ARG A 110 17.20 -5.82 2.64
CA ARG A 110 18.11 -6.11 3.76
C ARG A 110 17.50 -7.03 4.80
N TYR A 111 16.20 -7.31 4.70
CA TYR A 111 15.51 -8.15 5.67
C TYR A 111 15.92 -9.62 5.50
N ASP A 112 16.08 -10.32 6.63
CA ASP A 112 16.43 -11.73 6.62
C ASP A 112 15.19 -12.57 6.30
N TRP A 113 15.09 -12.97 5.04
CA TRP A 113 14.00 -13.82 4.55
C TRP A 113 14.04 -15.23 5.14
N ALA A 114 15.21 -15.75 5.54
CA ALA A 114 15.30 -17.07 6.15
C ALA A 114 14.70 -17.06 7.56
N ALA A 115 14.99 -16.00 8.34
CA ALA A 115 14.34 -15.78 9.63
C ALA A 115 12.83 -15.59 9.47
N CYS A 116 12.39 -14.83 8.46
CA CYS A 116 10.98 -14.64 8.16
C CYS A 116 10.24 -15.95 7.84
N ALA A 117 10.87 -16.82 7.03
CA ALA A 117 10.32 -18.11 6.65
C ALA A 117 10.24 -19.05 7.86
N ALA A 118 11.27 -19.07 8.71
CA ALA A 118 11.28 -19.86 9.94
C ALA A 118 10.18 -19.42 10.92
N GLU A 119 10.01 -18.10 11.12
CA GLU A 119 8.96 -17.59 12.00
C GLU A 119 7.55 -17.87 11.45
N SER A 120 7.37 -17.75 10.14
CA SER A 120 6.10 -18.09 9.48
C SER A 120 5.78 -19.58 9.62
N ALA A 121 6.76 -20.46 9.44
CA ALA A 121 6.59 -21.91 9.63
C ALA A 121 6.27 -22.27 11.08
N ALA A 122 6.94 -21.64 12.05
CA ALA A 122 6.68 -21.86 13.47
C ALA A 122 5.25 -21.47 13.87
N ARG A 123 4.68 -20.40 13.28
CA ARG A 123 3.29 -19.99 13.54
C ARG A 123 2.28 -21.01 13.04
N VAL A 124 2.48 -21.56 11.84
CA VAL A 124 1.58 -22.59 11.27
C VAL A 124 1.53 -23.84 12.17
N HIS A 125 2.68 -24.31 12.67
CA HIS A 125 2.72 -25.47 13.57
C HIS A 125 2.01 -25.22 14.91
N LEU A 126 2.01 -23.98 15.42
CA LEU A 126 1.29 -23.61 16.63
C LEU A 126 -0.23 -23.57 16.40
N ASP A 127 -0.67 -23.14 15.22
CA ASP A 127 -2.08 -23.12 14.85
C ASP A 127 -2.63 -24.53 14.62
N ASP A 128 -1.86 -25.43 14.00
CA ASP A 128 -2.20 -26.85 13.87
C ASP A 128 -2.35 -27.54 15.23
N ALA A 129 -1.41 -27.26 16.16
CA ALA A 129 -1.46 -27.79 17.52
C ALA A 129 -2.67 -27.26 18.31
N ARG A 130 -3.04 -25.98 18.12
CA ARG A 130 -4.24 -25.38 18.73
C ARG A 130 -5.52 -25.99 18.17
N ALA A 131 -5.58 -26.19 16.86
CA ALA A 131 -6.72 -26.83 16.19
C ALA A 131 -6.90 -28.28 16.68
N ALA A 132 -5.82 -29.04 16.84
CA ALA A 132 -5.84 -30.39 17.40
C ALA A 132 -6.25 -30.41 18.89
N ALA A 133 -5.79 -29.45 19.69
CA ALA A 133 -6.22 -29.35 21.09
C ALA A 133 -7.71 -29.02 21.21
N GLN A 134 -8.22 -28.12 20.36
CA GLN A 134 -9.64 -27.76 20.35
C GLN A 134 -10.53 -28.93 19.92
N SER A 135 -10.12 -29.75 18.95
CA SER A 135 -10.92 -30.91 18.54
C SER A 135 -11.00 -32.00 19.62
N VAL A 136 -9.92 -32.20 20.40
CA VAL A 136 -9.92 -33.11 21.56
C VAL A 136 -10.82 -32.57 22.67
N THR A 137 -10.72 -31.29 23.02
CA THR A 137 -11.61 -30.68 24.02
C THR A 137 -13.08 -30.71 23.58
N SER A 138 -13.38 -30.48 22.30
CA SER A 138 -14.76 -30.60 21.78
C SER A 138 -15.29 -32.04 21.78
N ALA A 139 -14.43 -33.05 21.70
CA ALA A 139 -14.83 -34.45 21.82
C ALA A 139 -15.05 -34.88 23.29
N GLU A 140 -14.36 -34.23 24.23
CA GLU A 140 -14.50 -34.48 25.67
C GLU A 140 -15.75 -33.79 26.27
N ASP A 141 -16.20 -32.69 25.66
CA ASP A 141 -17.41 -31.95 26.04
C ASP A 141 -18.71 -32.55 25.45
N GLU A 142 -18.62 -33.65 24.68
CA GLU A 142 -19.80 -34.39 24.21
C GLU A 142 -20.36 -35.27 25.35
N PRO A 143 -21.56 -34.99 25.89
CA PRO A 143 -22.07 -35.71 27.05
C PRO A 143 -22.33 -37.20 26.70
N PRO A 144 -22.04 -38.15 27.61
CA PRO A 144 -22.20 -39.60 27.38
C PRO A 144 -23.66 -40.07 27.19
N SER A 145 -24.63 -39.17 27.05
CA SER A 145 -26.04 -39.48 26.86
C SER A 145 -26.39 -39.90 25.43
N SER A 146 -25.71 -39.39 24.39
CA SER A 146 -26.10 -39.66 22.99
C SER A 146 -25.76 -41.08 22.54
N VAL A 147 -24.61 -41.62 22.96
CA VAL A 147 -24.19 -42.98 22.60
C VAL A 147 -24.91 -44.06 23.42
N THR A 148 -25.33 -43.71 24.65
CA THR A 148 -26.05 -44.65 25.54
C THR A 148 -27.52 -44.80 25.14
N ILE A 149 -28.18 -43.71 24.71
CA ILE A 149 -29.59 -43.75 24.28
C ILE A 149 -29.75 -44.55 22.98
N LEU A 150 -28.81 -44.47 22.04
CA LEU A 150 -28.88 -45.19 20.76
C LEU A 150 -28.52 -46.68 20.85
N LYS A 151 -27.92 -47.13 21.96
CA LYS A 151 -27.65 -48.56 22.25
C LYS A 151 -28.72 -49.22 23.14
N MET A 152 -29.66 -48.44 23.67
CA MET A 152 -30.79 -48.93 24.48
C MET A 152 -32.10 -49.03 23.69
N LEU A 153 -32.13 -48.57 22.43
CA LEU A 153 -33.20 -48.78 21.44
C LEU A 153 -32.80 -49.90 20.47
#